data_AF-A0A356QFD4-F1
#
_entry.id   AF-A0A356QFD4-F1
#
_cell.length_a   1.000
_cell.length_b   1.000
_cell.length_c   1.000
_cell.angle_alpha   90.00
_cell.angle_beta   90.00
_cell.angle_gamma   90.00
#
_symmetry.space_group_name_H-M   'P 1'
#
loop_
_entity.id
_entity.type
_entity.pdbx_description
1 polymer ?
#
loop_
_entity_poly.entity_id
_entity_poly.type
_entity_poly.pdbx_seq_one_letter_code
_entity_poly.pdbx_strand_id
1 'polypeptide(L)'
;MTNSQNREENLKRGAFTRFLDSVEWLGNLLPHPVTLFAILCVLVVLASGIAAALGVSVADPRPANEGEWIAVNSLLNAEGLRLLVTNMVTNFTGFAPLGTVLVAMLGVGVAEHSGLLSASMRALVLNRSPRIVTYAVVFAGIMSNMASELGYVVLIPLAAMIFHSLGRHPLAGLAAAFCGVSGGYSANLLIGTVDPLLSGITQEAARLLDPAYVVGAEANWFFMFASTFFVTLIGGLVTERIVEPKLGKFDSAYADSDIDQHRMEGLTATEKRALKGTGLAALALVALVAVMVVPESGILRNPETGLVSGSPF
;
A
#
# COMPACT_ATOMS: atom_id res chain seq x y z
N MET A 1 16.79 1.77 -53.17
CA MET A 1 15.58 2.44 -52.65
C MET A 1 14.38 1.67 -53.19
N THR A 2 13.90 0.69 -52.43
CA THR A 2 12.76 -0.15 -52.80
C THR A 2 12.20 -0.84 -51.56
N ASN A 3 10.93 -0.57 -51.25
CA ASN A 3 10.01 -1.36 -50.42
C ASN A 3 10.35 -1.66 -48.95
N SER A 4 10.39 -0.62 -48.10
CA SER A 4 10.19 -0.77 -46.65
C SER A 4 8.84 -0.27 -46.13
N GLN A 5 7.92 0.16 -47.01
CA GLN A 5 6.67 0.84 -46.58
C GLN A 5 5.39 -0.02 -46.56
N ASN A 6 5.43 -1.32 -46.86
CA ASN A 6 4.23 -2.17 -46.90
C ASN A 6 4.30 -3.39 -45.98
N ARG A 7 4.79 -3.23 -44.74
CA ARG A 7 4.73 -4.28 -43.70
C ARG A 7 4.06 -3.81 -42.42
N GLU A 8 3.03 -2.96 -42.53
CA GLU A 8 1.96 -2.94 -41.54
C GLU A 8 0.98 -4.07 -41.91
N GLU A 9 1.43 -5.30 -41.72
CA GLU A 9 0.51 -6.44 -41.72
C GLU A 9 -0.46 -6.24 -40.56
N ASN A 10 -1.75 -6.21 -40.92
CA ASN A 10 -2.90 -6.42 -40.05
C ASN A 10 -2.67 -7.58 -39.06
N LEU A 11 -2.03 -7.28 -37.93
CA LEU A 11 -2.03 -8.15 -36.76
C LEU A 11 -3.48 -8.18 -36.27
N LYS A 12 -4.22 -9.24 -36.65
CA LYS A 12 -5.57 -9.50 -36.14
C LYS A 12 -5.53 -9.32 -34.62
N ARG A 13 -6.17 -8.25 -34.12
CA ARG A 13 -6.16 -7.90 -32.69
C ARG A 13 -6.64 -9.11 -31.88
N GLY A 14 -5.69 -9.74 -31.18
CA GLY A 14 -5.95 -10.92 -30.39
C GLY A 14 -6.98 -10.64 -29.30
N ALA A 15 -7.61 -11.68 -28.75
CA ALA A 15 -8.52 -11.54 -27.62
C ALA A 15 -7.85 -10.83 -26.43
N PHE A 16 -6.55 -11.05 -26.24
CA PHE A 16 -5.75 -10.38 -25.22
C PHE A 16 -5.57 -8.88 -25.48
N THR A 17 -5.29 -8.47 -26.72
CA THR A 17 -5.20 -7.04 -27.08
C THR A 17 -6.53 -6.34 -26.85
N ARG A 18 -7.65 -6.96 -27.22
CA ARG A 18 -8.99 -6.39 -26.98
C ARG A 18 -9.32 -6.28 -25.48
N PHE A 19 -8.86 -7.23 -24.67
CA PHE A 19 -8.98 -7.15 -23.21
C PHE A 19 -8.17 -5.96 -22.67
N LEU A 20 -6.92 -5.78 -23.10
CA LEU A 20 -6.08 -4.64 -22.71
C LEU A 20 -6.70 -3.31 -23.12
N ASP A 21 -7.21 -3.21 -24.36
CA ASP A 21 -7.92 -2.03 -24.86
C ASP A 21 -9.13 -1.68 -23.95
N SER A 22 -9.82 -2.71 -23.43
CA SER A 22 -10.96 -2.53 -22.53
C SER A 22 -10.53 -2.04 -21.14
N VAL A 23 -9.42 -2.55 -20.62
CA VAL A 23 -8.84 -2.13 -19.34
C VAL A 23 -8.34 -0.68 -19.44
N GLU A 24 -7.65 -0.32 -20.52
CA GLU A 24 -7.20 1.04 -20.78
C GLU A 24 -8.37 2.01 -20.87
N TRP A 25 -9.40 1.65 -21.64
CA TRP A 25 -10.60 2.46 -21.76
C TRP A 25 -11.31 2.66 -20.41
N LEU A 26 -11.43 1.61 -19.60
CA LEU A 26 -12.06 1.69 -18.28
C LEU A 26 -11.24 2.54 -17.30
N GLY A 27 -9.91 2.44 -17.35
CA GLY A 27 -9.01 3.28 -16.55
C GLY A 27 -9.13 4.77 -16.91
N ASN A 28 -9.26 5.07 -18.21
CA ASN A 28 -9.40 6.45 -18.70
C ASN A 28 -10.80 7.05 -18.50
N LEU A 29 -11.81 6.23 -18.22
CA LEU A 29 -13.19 6.67 -18.01
C LEU A 29 -13.38 7.37 -16.66
N LEU A 30 -12.62 6.99 -15.64
CA LEU A 30 -12.77 7.50 -14.29
C LEU A 30 -12.09 8.87 -14.16
N PRO A 31 -12.80 9.92 -13.71
CA PRO A 31 -12.19 11.20 -13.44
C PRO A 31 -11.23 11.08 -12.25
N HIS A 32 -10.36 12.08 -12.09
CA HIS A 32 -9.47 12.18 -10.93
C HIS A 32 -10.26 11.94 -9.62
N PRO A 33 -9.75 11.15 -8.65
CA PRO A 33 -10.51 10.77 -7.45
C PRO A 33 -11.15 11.94 -6.69
N VAL A 34 -10.46 13.08 -6.61
CA VAL A 34 -11.00 14.31 -5.99
C VAL A 34 -12.26 14.81 -6.73
N THR A 35 -12.26 14.78 -8.05
CA THR A 35 -13.43 15.14 -8.87
C THR A 35 -14.55 14.14 -8.68
N LEU A 36 -14.24 12.85 -8.57
CA LEU A 36 -15.21 11.80 -8.28
C LEU A 36 -15.92 12.08 -6.93
N PHE A 37 -15.17 12.35 -5.87
CA PHE A 37 -15.75 12.70 -4.56
C PHE A 37 -16.56 14.00 -4.60
N ALA A 38 -16.11 15.02 -5.33
CA ALA A 38 -16.88 16.26 -5.50
C ALA A 38 -18.24 16.00 -6.18
N ILE A 39 -18.26 15.17 -7.23
CA ILE A 39 -19.50 14.75 -7.91
C ILE A 39 -20.39 13.97 -6.94
N LEU A 40 -19.84 13.03 -6.16
CA LEU A 40 -20.59 12.27 -5.17
C LEU A 40 -21.21 13.18 -4.09
N CYS A 41 -20.48 14.17 -3.59
CA CYS A 41 -21.01 15.15 -2.63
C CYS A 41 -22.20 15.92 -3.19
N VAL A 42 -22.09 16.43 -4.42
CA VAL A 42 -23.19 17.13 -5.10
C VAL A 42 -24.38 16.19 -5.29
N LEU A 43 -24.13 14.95 -5.72
CA LEU A 43 -25.15 13.95 -5.91
C LEU A 43 -25.88 13.63 -4.60
N VAL A 44 -25.17 13.49 -3.47
CA VAL A 44 -25.77 13.27 -2.14
C VAL A 44 -26.66 14.45 -1.73
N VAL A 45 -26.23 15.68 -1.97
CA VAL A 45 -27.04 16.88 -1.68
C VAL A 45 -28.33 16.88 -2.51
N LEU A 46 -28.25 16.60 -3.81
CA LEU A 46 -29.43 16.53 -4.69
C LEU A 46 -30.35 15.36 -4.34
N ALA A 47 -29.78 14.16 -4.15
CA ALA A 47 -30.51 12.94 -3.86
C ALA A 47 -31.22 13.03 -2.50
N SER A 48 -30.56 13.57 -1.46
CA SER A 48 -31.20 13.79 -0.16
C SER A 48 -32.39 14.76 -0.26
N GLY A 49 -32.30 15.79 -1.10
CA GLY A 49 -33.41 16.71 -1.36
C GLY A 49 -34.62 16.03 -2.00
N ILE A 50 -34.39 15.23 -3.05
CA ILE A 50 -35.46 14.51 -3.76
C ILE A 50 -36.09 13.45 -2.86
N ALA A 51 -35.28 12.63 -2.19
CA ALA A 51 -35.77 11.53 -1.36
C ALA A 51 -36.53 12.04 -0.11
N ALA A 52 -36.07 13.12 0.51
CA ALA A 52 -36.80 13.76 1.61
C ALA A 52 -38.13 14.37 1.14
N ALA A 53 -38.17 14.97 -0.05
CA ALA A 53 -39.41 15.51 -0.62
C ALA A 53 -40.45 14.41 -0.92
N LEU A 54 -39.98 13.20 -1.25
CA LEU A 54 -40.81 12.01 -1.42
C LEU A 54 -41.20 11.33 -0.10
N GLY A 55 -40.69 11.81 1.05
CA GLY A 55 -40.98 11.23 2.36
C GLY A 55 -40.40 9.83 2.55
N VAL A 56 -39.26 9.52 1.90
CA VAL A 56 -38.63 8.20 1.98
C VAL A 56 -38.17 7.91 3.41
N SER A 57 -38.60 6.77 3.94
CA SER A 57 -38.15 6.22 5.22
C SER A 57 -38.04 4.69 5.15
N VAL A 58 -37.20 4.15 6.03
CA VAL A 58 -36.97 2.70 6.15
C VAL A 58 -36.94 2.30 7.62
N ALA A 59 -37.41 1.10 7.95
CA ALA A 59 -37.28 0.57 9.30
C ALA A 59 -35.79 0.41 9.66
N ASP A 60 -35.43 0.75 10.91
CA ASP A 60 -34.06 0.62 11.39
C ASP A 60 -33.65 -0.86 11.43
N PRO A 61 -32.58 -1.26 10.71
CA PRO A 61 -32.13 -2.66 10.71
C PRO A 61 -31.37 -3.06 11.99
N ARG A 62 -31.09 -2.13 12.90
CA ARG A 62 -30.31 -2.38 14.11
C ARG A 62 -31.17 -3.05 15.19
N PRO A 63 -30.76 -4.19 15.76
CA PRO A 63 -31.54 -4.91 16.77
C PRO A 63 -31.88 -4.10 18.03
N ALA A 64 -31.03 -3.14 18.39
CA ALA A 64 -31.24 -2.27 19.55
C ALA A 64 -32.40 -1.27 19.35
N ASN A 65 -32.81 -1.02 18.10
CA ASN A 65 -33.77 0.01 17.71
C ASN A 65 -34.99 -0.60 16.99
N GLU A 66 -35.37 -1.84 17.35
CA GLU A 66 -36.52 -2.50 16.74
C GLU A 66 -37.79 -1.65 16.85
N GLY A 67 -38.42 -1.35 15.70
CA GLY A 67 -39.62 -0.53 15.61
C GLY A 67 -39.37 0.95 15.33
N GLU A 68 -38.11 1.41 15.35
CA GLU A 68 -37.76 2.77 14.93
C GLU A 68 -37.65 2.89 13.40
N TRP A 69 -37.85 4.11 12.90
CA TRP A 69 -37.79 4.43 11.47
C TRP A 69 -36.70 5.45 11.20
N ILE A 70 -35.89 5.20 10.18
CA ILE A 70 -34.87 6.11 9.67
C ILE A 70 -35.47 6.88 8.49
N ALA A 71 -35.62 8.19 8.65
CA ALA A 71 -36.10 9.08 7.59
C ALA A 71 -34.94 9.78 6.88
N VAL A 72 -35.09 10.07 5.59
CA VAL A 72 -34.09 10.84 4.84
C VAL A 72 -34.16 12.32 5.22
N ASN A 73 -33.05 12.85 5.73
CA ASN A 73 -32.89 14.28 6.02
C ASN A 73 -32.33 15.02 4.80
N SER A 74 -33.04 16.03 4.31
CA SER A 74 -32.61 16.84 3.17
C SER A 74 -31.44 17.76 3.54
N LEU A 75 -30.39 17.75 2.71
CA LEU A 75 -29.32 18.75 2.77
C LEU A 75 -29.64 20.03 1.97
N LEU A 76 -30.75 20.02 1.22
CA LEU A 76 -31.20 21.11 0.33
C LEU A 76 -32.16 22.10 1.00
N ASN A 77 -32.31 22.04 2.33
CA ASN A 77 -33.14 22.94 3.11
C ASN A 77 -32.26 23.85 4.01
N ALA A 78 -32.88 24.79 4.73
CA ALA A 78 -32.17 25.76 5.57
C ALA A 78 -31.37 25.09 6.70
N GLU A 79 -31.86 23.98 7.25
CA GLU A 79 -31.21 23.22 8.31
C GLU A 79 -30.00 22.44 7.78
N GLY A 80 -30.16 21.74 6.66
CA GLY A 80 -29.11 21.03 5.95
C GLY A 80 -27.97 21.94 5.51
N LEU A 81 -28.28 23.14 5.01
CA LEU A 81 -27.24 24.13 4.68
C LEU A 81 -26.47 24.59 5.93
N ARG A 82 -27.17 24.81 7.05
CA ARG A 82 -26.53 25.15 8.33
C ARG A 82 -25.63 24.01 8.81
N LEU A 83 -26.08 22.76 8.67
CA LEU A 83 -25.31 21.57 9.01
C LEU A 83 -24.04 21.47 8.18
N LEU A 84 -24.14 21.65 6.86
CA LEU A 84 -23.01 21.61 5.94
C LEU A 84 -21.94 22.65 6.30
N VAL A 85 -22.34 23.90 6.53
CA VAL A 85 -21.39 24.99 6.83
C VAL A 85 -20.78 24.82 8.22
N THR A 86 -21.58 24.43 9.21
CA THR A 86 -21.11 24.30 10.61
C THR A 86 -20.14 23.14 10.78
N ASN A 87 -20.41 22.00 10.13
CA ASN A 87 -19.63 20.78 10.33
C ASN A 87 -18.50 20.57 9.31
N MET A 88 -18.32 21.46 8.35
CA MET A 88 -17.33 21.27 7.28
C MET A 88 -15.91 21.03 7.81
N VAL A 89 -15.47 21.89 8.74
CA VAL A 89 -14.12 21.80 9.32
C VAL A 89 -14.02 20.63 10.29
N THR A 90 -15.03 20.44 11.15
CA THR A 90 -15.03 19.37 12.15
C THR A 90 -15.06 17.99 11.50
N ASN A 91 -15.80 17.81 10.40
CA ASN A 91 -15.79 16.58 9.61
C ASN A 91 -14.42 16.32 8.99
N PHE A 92 -13.77 17.35 8.45
CA PHE A 92 -12.43 17.21 7.86
C PHE A 92 -11.38 16.86 8.92
N THR A 93 -11.33 17.60 10.03
CA THR A 93 -10.33 17.38 11.09
C THR A 93 -10.60 16.14 11.93
N GLY A 94 -11.87 15.75 12.06
CA GLY A 94 -12.31 14.54 12.78
C GLY A 94 -12.24 13.27 11.94
N PHE A 95 -11.91 13.37 10.66
CA PHE A 95 -11.77 12.21 9.78
C PHE A 95 -10.59 11.36 10.25
N ALA A 96 -10.89 10.17 10.80
CA ALA A 96 -9.91 9.31 11.48
C ALA A 96 -8.61 9.06 10.68
N PRO A 97 -8.63 8.81 9.35
CA PRO A 97 -7.42 8.65 8.56
C PRO A 97 -6.50 9.87 8.51
N LEU A 98 -7.04 11.10 8.64
CA LEU A 98 -6.26 12.31 8.46
C LEU A 98 -5.16 12.43 9.51
N GLY A 99 -5.54 12.31 10.79
CA GLY A 99 -4.59 12.46 11.90
C GLY A 99 -3.55 11.35 11.93
N THR A 100 -3.99 10.10 11.75
CA THR A 100 -3.13 8.91 11.84
C THR A 100 -2.10 8.87 10.71
N VAL A 101 -2.50 9.20 9.48
CA VAL A 101 -1.59 9.22 8.33
C VAL A 101 -0.57 10.35 8.43
N LEU A 102 -0.98 11.56 8.84
CA LEU A 102 -0.05 12.69 8.97
C LEU A 102 1.06 12.42 9.99
N VAL A 103 0.71 11.85 11.15
CA VAL A 103 1.70 11.50 12.19
C VAL A 103 2.63 10.39 11.70
N ALA A 104 2.09 9.35 11.05
CA ALA A 104 2.91 8.26 10.50
C ALA A 104 3.88 8.76 9.41
N MET A 105 3.43 9.65 8.54
CA MET A 105 4.23 10.25 7.47
C MET A 105 5.42 11.07 7.98
N LEU A 106 5.33 11.70 9.15
CA LEU A 106 6.47 12.38 9.75
C LEU A 106 7.60 11.40 10.09
N GLY A 107 7.27 10.23 10.66
CA GLY A 107 8.25 9.19 10.95
C GLY A 107 8.86 8.58 9.69
N VAL A 108 8.02 8.25 8.71
CA VAL A 108 8.46 7.72 7.42
C VAL A 108 9.34 8.73 6.69
N GLY A 109 8.97 10.01 6.67
CA GLY A 109 9.74 11.07 6.02
C GLY A 109 11.16 11.20 6.60
N VAL A 110 11.33 11.09 7.92
CA VAL A 110 12.66 11.09 8.57
C VAL A 110 13.45 9.83 8.21
N ALA A 111 12.81 8.65 8.23
CA ALA A 111 13.46 7.39 7.87
C ALA A 111 13.90 7.36 6.39
N GLU A 112 13.12 7.98 5.51
CA GLU A 112 13.43 8.10 4.09
C GLU A 112 14.58 9.08 3.85
N HIS A 113 14.47 10.31 4.36
CA HIS A 113 15.49 11.35 4.16
C HIS A 113 16.83 11.02 4.82
N SER A 114 16.85 10.20 5.88
CA SER A 114 18.09 9.69 6.48
C SER A 114 18.75 8.57 5.66
N GLY A 115 18.10 8.06 4.62
CA GLY A 115 18.59 6.96 3.79
C GLY A 115 18.44 5.57 4.42
N LEU A 116 17.79 5.46 5.58
CA LEU A 116 17.61 4.20 6.31
C LEU A 116 16.87 3.16 5.46
N LEU A 117 15.75 3.56 4.84
CA LEU A 117 14.91 2.64 4.05
C LEU A 117 15.64 2.15 2.79
N SER A 118 16.30 3.07 2.08
CA SER A 118 17.11 2.75 0.90
C SER A 118 18.27 1.81 1.22
N ALA A 119 19.05 2.11 2.27
CA ALA A 119 20.17 1.26 2.69
C ALA A 119 19.68 -0.13 3.16
N SER A 120 18.56 -0.20 3.87
CA SER A 120 17.97 -1.46 4.35
C SER A 120 17.50 -2.35 3.19
N MET A 121 16.80 -1.79 2.21
CA MET A 121 16.38 -2.55 1.03
C MET A 121 17.55 -3.06 0.21
N ARG A 122 18.57 -2.23 -0.02
CA ARG A 122 19.82 -2.67 -0.66
C ARG A 122 20.50 -3.79 0.14
N ALA A 123 20.54 -3.68 1.47
CA ALA A 123 21.08 -4.72 2.34
C ALA A 123 20.33 -6.06 2.24
N LEU A 124 19.02 -6.03 1.98
CA LEU A 124 18.21 -7.24 1.88
C LEU A 124 18.53 -8.05 0.61
N VAL A 125 18.83 -7.38 -0.51
CA VAL A 125 19.02 -8.05 -1.81
C VAL A 125 20.48 -8.26 -2.20
N LEU A 126 21.41 -7.43 -1.72
CA LEU A 126 22.83 -7.57 -2.01
C LEU A 126 23.45 -8.79 -1.31
N ASN A 127 24.46 -9.39 -1.94
CA ASN A 127 25.22 -10.55 -1.44
C ASN A 127 24.37 -11.79 -1.10
N ARG A 128 23.23 -11.96 -1.77
CA ARG A 128 22.41 -13.17 -1.63
C ARG A 128 22.87 -14.29 -2.57
N SER A 129 22.68 -15.52 -2.12
CA SER A 129 22.89 -16.71 -2.95
C SER A 129 22.02 -16.64 -4.22
N PRO A 130 22.52 -17.10 -5.38
CA PRO A 130 21.76 -17.10 -6.63
C PRO A 130 20.39 -17.79 -6.53
N ARG A 131 20.24 -18.75 -5.61
CA ARG A 131 18.98 -19.50 -5.38
C ARG A 131 17.93 -18.72 -4.58
N ILE A 132 18.35 -17.75 -3.78
CA ILE A 132 17.47 -16.98 -2.88
C ILE A 132 17.19 -15.60 -3.45
N VAL A 133 18.03 -15.11 -4.37
CA VAL A 133 17.98 -13.74 -4.87
C VAL A 133 16.61 -13.37 -5.44
N THR A 134 15.91 -14.29 -6.12
CA THR A 134 14.57 -14.04 -6.66
C THR A 134 13.58 -13.75 -5.54
N TYR A 135 13.52 -14.63 -4.54
CA TYR A 135 12.62 -14.48 -3.38
C TYR A 135 13.00 -13.27 -2.53
N ALA A 136 14.30 -12.99 -2.38
CA ALA A 136 14.78 -11.82 -1.65
C ALA A 136 14.37 -10.51 -2.34
N VAL A 137 14.42 -10.46 -3.68
CA VAL A 137 13.95 -9.31 -4.46
C VAL A 137 12.45 -9.10 -4.29
N VAL A 138 11.64 -10.15 -4.44
CA VAL A 138 10.18 -10.05 -4.25
C VAL A 138 9.84 -9.62 -2.83
N PHE A 139 10.49 -10.23 -1.83
CA PHE A 139 10.32 -9.90 -0.42
C PHE A 139 10.70 -8.45 -0.12
N ALA A 140 11.85 -7.99 -0.62
CA ALA A 140 12.26 -6.59 -0.48
C ALA A 140 11.28 -5.65 -1.17
N GLY A 141 10.65 -6.09 -2.28
CA GLY A 141 9.62 -5.34 -2.99
C GLY A 141 8.37 -5.17 -2.16
N ILE A 142 7.90 -6.25 -1.54
CA ILE A 142 6.74 -6.18 -0.63
C ILE A 142 7.04 -5.23 0.53
N MET A 143 8.19 -5.38 1.18
CA MET A 143 8.61 -4.53 2.30
C MET A 143 8.89 -3.07 1.92
N SER A 144 8.99 -2.75 0.62
CA SER A 144 9.23 -1.39 0.16
C SER A 144 8.00 -0.48 0.27
N ASN A 145 6.80 -1.04 0.48
CA ASN A 145 5.58 -0.27 0.68
C ASN A 145 5.66 0.70 1.88
N MET A 146 6.46 0.36 2.91
CA MET A 146 6.73 1.22 4.05
C MET A 146 7.52 2.48 3.66
N ALA A 147 8.19 2.46 2.51
CA ALA A 147 8.97 3.55 1.95
C ALA A 147 8.24 4.27 0.80
N SER A 148 6.90 4.16 0.73
CA SER A 148 6.03 4.77 -0.28
C SER A 148 6.44 4.43 -1.72
N GLU A 149 7.32 5.23 -2.33
CA GLU A 149 7.72 5.15 -3.74
C GLU A 149 9.12 4.58 -3.96
N LEU A 150 9.90 4.40 -2.88
CA LEU A 150 11.31 4.07 -3.00
C LEU A 150 11.56 2.67 -3.59
N GLY A 151 10.57 1.78 -3.48
CA GLY A 151 10.55 0.48 -4.16
C GLY A 151 10.59 0.60 -5.69
N TYR A 152 9.82 1.51 -6.26
CA TYR A 152 9.79 1.71 -7.72
C TYR A 152 11.08 2.33 -8.24
N VAL A 153 11.63 3.30 -7.50
CA VAL A 153 12.80 4.07 -7.93
C VAL A 153 14.10 3.28 -7.75
N VAL A 154 14.26 2.56 -6.64
CA VAL A 154 15.55 1.95 -6.27
C VAL A 154 15.56 0.45 -6.50
N LEU A 155 14.52 -0.27 -6.08
CA LEU A 155 14.58 -1.73 -6.05
C LEU A 155 14.42 -2.36 -7.43
N ILE A 156 13.56 -1.79 -8.28
CA ILE A 156 13.30 -2.31 -9.63
C ILE A 156 14.59 -2.31 -10.48
N PRO A 157 15.30 -1.18 -10.66
CA PRO A 157 16.56 -1.19 -11.40
C PRO A 157 17.63 -2.06 -10.74
N LEU A 158 17.72 -2.04 -9.40
CA LEU A 158 18.68 -2.86 -8.66
C LEU A 158 18.49 -4.35 -8.90
N ALA A 159 17.25 -4.82 -8.92
CA ALA A 159 16.94 -6.22 -9.20
C ALA A 159 17.38 -6.63 -10.61
N ALA A 160 17.19 -5.76 -11.60
CA ALA A 160 17.66 -6.00 -12.97
C ALA A 160 19.19 -6.17 -13.01
N MET A 161 19.92 -5.29 -12.33
CA MET A 161 21.38 -5.32 -12.24
C MET A 161 21.90 -6.55 -11.50
N ILE A 162 21.25 -6.94 -10.40
CA ILE A 162 21.60 -8.15 -9.65
C ILE A 162 21.41 -9.39 -10.53
N PHE A 163 20.29 -9.50 -11.25
CA PHE A 163 20.05 -10.62 -12.16
C PHE A 163 21.09 -10.66 -13.28
N HIS A 164 21.41 -9.50 -13.86
CA HIS A 164 22.45 -9.39 -14.88
C HIS A 164 23.81 -9.88 -14.37
N SER A 165 24.25 -9.41 -13.20
CA SER A 165 25.53 -9.79 -12.61
C SER A 165 25.65 -11.27 -12.23
N LEU A 166 24.51 -11.95 -12.05
CA LEU A 166 24.42 -13.39 -11.82
C LEU A 166 24.30 -14.21 -13.12
N GLY A 167 24.40 -13.56 -14.29
CA GLY A 167 24.22 -14.19 -15.60
C GLY A 167 22.77 -14.59 -15.91
N ARG A 168 21.80 -14.04 -15.17
CA ARG A 168 20.36 -14.27 -15.34
C ARG A 168 19.75 -13.15 -16.20
N HIS A 169 18.55 -13.38 -16.70
CA HIS A 169 17.87 -12.40 -17.57
C HIS A 169 17.45 -11.14 -16.77
N PRO A 170 17.93 -9.92 -17.10
CA PRO A 170 17.64 -8.71 -16.32
C PRO A 170 16.15 -8.36 -16.25
N LEU A 171 15.41 -8.58 -17.34
CA LEU A 171 13.95 -8.41 -17.37
C LEU A 171 13.22 -9.32 -16.36
N ALA A 172 13.76 -10.49 -16.01
CA ALA A 172 13.19 -11.33 -14.96
C ALA A 172 13.35 -10.68 -13.58
N GLY A 173 14.49 -10.01 -13.34
CA GLY A 173 14.71 -9.22 -12.13
C GLY A 173 13.75 -8.03 -12.04
N LEU A 174 13.55 -7.30 -13.15
CA LEU A 174 12.55 -6.23 -13.23
C LEU A 174 11.14 -6.74 -12.90
N ALA A 175 10.73 -7.85 -13.52
CA ALA A 175 9.42 -8.46 -13.30
C ALA A 175 9.24 -8.92 -11.85
N ALA A 176 10.27 -9.53 -11.25
CA ALA A 176 10.24 -9.97 -9.85
C ALA A 176 10.08 -8.79 -8.89
N ALA A 177 10.87 -7.73 -9.07
CA ALA A 177 10.77 -6.54 -8.23
C ALA A 177 9.43 -5.83 -8.42
N PHE A 178 8.97 -5.65 -9.66
CA PHE A 178 7.68 -5.03 -9.94
C PHE A 178 6.51 -5.82 -9.36
N CYS A 179 6.56 -7.16 -9.43
CA CYS A 179 5.59 -8.04 -8.77
C CYS A 179 5.59 -7.84 -7.25
N GLY A 180 6.76 -7.74 -6.62
CA GLY A 180 6.87 -7.49 -5.18
C GLY A 180 6.34 -6.12 -4.77
N VAL A 181 6.75 -5.05 -5.46
CA VAL A 181 6.38 -3.66 -5.12
C VAL A 181 4.90 -3.38 -5.39
N SER A 182 4.41 -3.73 -6.60
CA SER A 182 3.03 -3.43 -7.01
C SER A 182 2.05 -4.49 -6.52
N GLY A 183 2.34 -5.77 -6.74
CA GLY A 183 1.47 -6.88 -6.34
C GLY A 183 1.46 -7.15 -4.83
N GLY A 184 2.52 -6.72 -4.12
CA GLY A 184 2.65 -6.84 -2.67
C GLY A 184 2.23 -5.61 -1.87
N TYR A 185 1.65 -4.59 -2.49
CA TYR A 185 1.49 -3.25 -1.91
C TYR A 185 0.85 -3.22 -0.51
N SER A 186 -0.15 -4.06 -0.25
CA SER A 186 -0.81 -4.13 1.07
C SER A 186 -0.14 -5.06 2.06
N ALA A 187 0.62 -6.06 1.60
CA ALA A 187 1.25 -7.03 2.49
C ALA A 187 2.47 -6.37 3.17
N ASN A 188 2.60 -6.53 4.48
CA ASN A 188 3.72 -6.02 5.24
C ASN A 188 3.99 -6.89 6.48
N LEU A 189 5.22 -6.79 7.01
CA LEU A 189 5.57 -7.37 8.31
C LEU A 189 5.33 -6.40 9.46
N LEU A 190 5.34 -5.10 9.17
CA LEU A 190 5.19 -4.01 10.13
C LEU A 190 4.05 -3.13 9.65
N ILE A 191 3.29 -2.59 10.60
CA ILE A 191 2.22 -1.64 10.33
C ILE A 191 2.82 -0.44 9.58
N GLY A 192 2.35 -0.24 8.36
CA GLY A 192 2.73 0.85 7.46
C GLY A 192 1.68 1.96 7.48
N THR A 193 1.81 2.89 6.55
CA THR A 193 0.90 4.05 6.45
C THR A 193 -0.43 3.72 5.76
N VAL A 194 -0.46 2.60 5.04
CA VAL A 194 -1.68 2.08 4.40
C VAL A 194 -2.65 1.51 5.44
N ASP A 195 -2.13 0.88 6.50
CA ASP A 195 -2.95 0.25 7.54
C ASP A 195 -3.88 1.24 8.28
N PRO A 196 -3.39 2.36 8.87
CA PRO A 196 -4.25 3.33 9.53
C PRO A 196 -5.17 4.09 8.56
N LEU A 197 -4.77 4.21 7.29
CA LEU A 197 -5.61 4.80 6.24
C LEU A 197 -6.83 3.90 5.97
N LEU A 198 -6.60 2.61 5.70
CA LEU A 198 -7.66 1.66 5.41
C LEU A 198 -8.52 1.36 6.64
N SER A 199 -7.91 1.23 7.83
CA SER A 199 -8.65 1.03 9.07
C SER A 199 -9.54 2.23 9.38
N GLY A 200 -9.03 3.46 9.22
CA GLY A 200 -9.81 4.67 9.45
C GLY A 200 -10.99 4.81 8.48
N ILE A 201 -10.82 4.50 7.18
CA ILE A 201 -11.94 4.51 6.22
C ILE A 201 -12.98 3.43 6.59
N THR A 202 -12.51 2.25 6.95
CA THR A 202 -13.37 1.12 7.37
C THR A 202 -14.15 1.47 8.63
N GLN A 203 -13.51 2.15 9.59
CA GLN A 203 -14.14 2.63 10.81
C GLN A 203 -15.25 3.64 10.52
N GLU A 204 -15.01 4.63 9.67
CA GLU A 204 -16.03 5.62 9.31
C GLU A 204 -17.21 4.96 8.57
N ALA A 205 -16.95 3.95 7.74
CA ALA A 205 -18.01 3.16 7.12
C ALA A 205 -18.81 2.33 8.15
N ALA A 206 -18.13 1.70 9.12
CA ALA A 206 -18.77 0.90 10.17
C ALA A 206 -19.64 1.76 11.11
N ARG A 207 -19.21 2.99 11.38
CA ARG A 207 -19.94 3.96 12.23
C ARG A 207 -21.26 4.44 11.66
N LEU A 208 -21.54 4.16 10.39
CA LEU A 208 -22.88 4.34 9.82
C LEU A 208 -23.92 3.42 10.48
N LEU A 209 -23.49 2.25 11.00
CA LEU A 209 -24.35 1.30 11.70
C LEU A 209 -24.10 1.30 13.22
N ASP A 210 -22.85 1.22 13.63
CA ASP A 210 -22.45 1.18 15.05
C ASP A 210 -21.51 2.36 15.38
N PRO A 211 -22.02 3.44 16.00
CA PRO A 211 -21.23 4.63 16.31
C PRO A 211 -20.03 4.36 17.24
N ALA A 212 -20.07 3.29 18.03
CA ALA A 212 -18.99 2.94 18.97
C ALA A 212 -17.92 2.05 18.34
N TYR A 213 -18.09 1.64 17.07
CA TYR A 213 -17.14 0.74 16.40
C TYR A 213 -15.78 1.43 16.18
N VAL A 214 -14.72 0.70 16.52
CA VAL A 214 -13.32 1.14 16.39
C VAL A 214 -12.56 0.09 15.60
N VAL A 215 -11.82 0.51 14.58
CA VAL A 215 -10.96 -0.36 13.78
C VAL A 215 -9.52 0.09 13.94
N GLY A 216 -8.77 -0.68 14.73
CA GLY A 216 -7.34 -0.45 14.93
C GLY A 216 -6.54 -0.67 13.64
N ALA A 217 -5.37 -0.04 13.55
CA ALA A 217 -4.45 -0.24 12.41
C ALA A 217 -3.88 -1.67 12.40
N GLU A 218 -3.81 -2.32 13.56
CA GLU A 218 -3.37 -3.68 13.77
C GLU A 218 -4.40 -4.75 13.36
N ALA A 219 -5.65 -4.36 13.07
CA ALA A 219 -6.75 -5.29 12.79
C ALA A 219 -6.42 -6.30 11.67
N ASN A 220 -5.69 -5.86 10.64
CA ASN A 220 -5.28 -6.70 9.51
C ASN A 220 -3.85 -7.24 9.63
N TRP A 221 -3.10 -6.90 10.68
CA TRP A 221 -1.66 -7.13 10.73
C TRP A 221 -1.28 -8.61 10.64
N PHE A 222 -1.97 -9.50 11.35
CA PHE A 222 -1.72 -10.94 11.28
C PHE A 222 -1.94 -11.52 9.87
N PHE A 223 -2.95 -11.02 9.16
CA PHE A 223 -3.24 -11.42 7.79
C PHE A 223 -2.18 -10.90 6.81
N MET A 224 -1.77 -9.63 6.95
CA MET A 224 -0.74 -9.04 6.10
C MET A 224 0.64 -9.67 6.34
N PHE A 225 0.94 -10.03 7.58
CA PHE A 225 2.15 -10.76 7.95
C PHE A 225 2.22 -12.10 7.22
N ALA A 226 1.17 -12.92 7.30
CA ALA A 226 1.12 -14.21 6.60
C ALA A 226 1.15 -14.02 5.06
N SER A 227 0.43 -13.02 4.56
CA SER A 227 0.36 -12.69 3.14
C SER A 227 1.73 -12.29 2.56
N THR A 228 2.58 -11.64 3.36
CA THR A 228 3.94 -11.26 2.93
C THR A 228 4.76 -12.48 2.50
N PHE A 229 4.76 -13.55 3.31
CA PHE A 229 5.48 -14.78 2.98
C PHE A 229 4.82 -15.53 1.81
N PHE A 230 3.49 -15.54 1.77
CA PHE A 230 2.72 -16.17 0.71
C PHE A 230 3.00 -15.53 -0.66
N VAL A 231 2.91 -14.19 -0.75
CA VAL A 231 3.19 -13.43 -1.98
C VAL A 231 4.67 -13.54 -2.36
N THR A 232 5.58 -13.54 -1.39
CA THR A 232 7.02 -13.77 -1.65
C THR A 232 7.24 -15.12 -2.33
N LEU A 233 6.63 -16.18 -1.79
CA LEU A 233 6.78 -17.53 -2.31
C LEU A 233 6.20 -17.65 -3.72
N ILE A 234 4.98 -17.14 -3.93
CA ILE A 234 4.32 -17.20 -5.24
C ILE A 234 5.03 -16.35 -6.27
N GLY A 235 5.36 -15.09 -5.94
CA GLY A 235 6.07 -14.19 -6.85
C GLY A 235 7.44 -14.73 -7.25
N GLY A 236 8.17 -15.30 -6.29
CA GLY A 236 9.45 -15.98 -6.57
C GLY A 236 9.27 -17.20 -7.47
N LEU A 237 8.30 -18.08 -7.15
CA LEU A 237 8.03 -19.30 -7.92
C LEU A 237 7.59 -18.98 -9.36
N VAL A 238 6.68 -18.03 -9.53
CA VAL A 238 6.21 -17.58 -10.85
C VAL A 238 7.36 -17.01 -11.66
N THR A 239 8.24 -16.22 -11.03
CA THR A 239 9.41 -15.66 -11.71
C THR A 239 10.33 -16.78 -12.20
N GLU A 240 10.73 -17.72 -11.34
CA GLU A 240 11.70 -18.77 -11.69
C GLU A 240 11.13 -19.85 -12.62
N ARG A 241 9.84 -20.19 -12.48
CA ARG A 241 9.22 -21.31 -13.21
C ARG A 241 8.52 -20.88 -14.50
N ILE A 242 8.09 -19.63 -14.61
CA ILE A 242 7.27 -19.17 -15.73
C ILE A 242 7.96 -18.03 -16.47
N VAL A 243 8.34 -16.96 -15.77
CA VAL A 243 8.84 -15.73 -16.41
C VAL A 243 10.24 -15.93 -16.98
N GLU A 244 11.21 -16.36 -16.15
CA GLU A 244 12.60 -16.50 -16.55
C GLU A 244 12.80 -17.58 -17.65
N PRO A 245 12.18 -18.78 -17.59
CA PRO A 245 12.31 -19.76 -18.66
C PRO A 245 11.74 -19.29 -19.99
N LYS A 246 10.69 -18.45 -19.96
CA LYS A 246 10.07 -17.90 -21.16
C LYS A 246 10.90 -16.81 -21.82
N LEU A 247 11.72 -16.09 -21.04
CA LEU A 247 12.65 -15.08 -21.53
C LEU A 247 13.89 -15.70 -22.19
N GLY A 248 14.26 -16.92 -21.82
CA GLY A 248 15.42 -17.62 -22.38
C GLY A 248 16.76 -17.06 -21.89
N LYS A 249 17.85 -17.39 -22.61
CA LYS A 249 19.19 -16.90 -22.28
C LYS A 249 19.32 -15.44 -22.70
N PHE A 250 19.87 -14.62 -21.80
CA PHE A 250 20.18 -13.24 -22.10
C PHE A 250 21.26 -13.16 -23.18
N ASP A 251 21.00 -12.36 -24.23
CA ASP A 251 21.95 -12.09 -25.29
C ASP A 251 22.54 -10.68 -25.08
N SER A 252 23.85 -10.63 -24.83
CA SER A 252 24.59 -9.39 -24.57
C SER A 252 24.67 -8.47 -25.79
N ALA A 253 24.26 -8.92 -26.98
CA ALA A 253 24.18 -8.07 -28.17
C ALA A 253 23.06 -7.00 -28.08
N TYR A 254 22.08 -7.19 -27.20
CA TYR A 254 21.00 -6.22 -26.96
C TYR A 254 21.25 -5.33 -25.73
N ALA A 255 22.39 -5.51 -25.06
CA ALA A 255 22.82 -4.66 -23.96
C ALA A 255 23.46 -3.37 -24.49
N ASP A 256 23.13 -2.24 -23.87
CA ASP A 256 23.87 -1.00 -24.11
C ASP A 256 25.30 -1.14 -23.57
N SER A 257 26.28 -0.50 -24.21
CA SER A 257 27.71 -0.67 -23.87
C SER A 257 28.07 -0.20 -22.46
N ASP A 258 27.18 0.55 -21.81
CA ASP A 258 27.37 1.17 -20.49
C ASP A 258 26.69 0.42 -19.34
N ILE A 259 26.08 -0.76 -19.58
CA ILE A 259 25.44 -1.56 -18.50
C ILE A 259 26.44 -1.91 -17.39
N ASP A 260 27.70 -2.20 -17.73
CA ASP A 260 28.73 -2.53 -16.74
C ASP A 260 29.22 -1.31 -15.93
N GLN A 261 29.02 -0.09 -16.43
CA GLN A 261 29.40 1.15 -15.73
C GLN A 261 28.41 1.49 -14.60
N HIS A 262 27.17 0.99 -14.68
CA HIS A 262 26.10 1.25 -13.70
C HIS A 262 26.05 0.23 -12.55
N ARG A 263 27.19 -0.37 -12.19
CA ARG A 263 27.27 -1.23 -11.01
C ARG A 263 26.94 -0.43 -9.76
N MET A 264 25.75 -0.67 -9.21
CA MET A 264 25.36 -0.06 -7.93
C MET A 264 26.38 -0.42 -6.86
N GLU A 265 26.94 0.62 -6.24
CA GLU A 265 27.89 0.45 -5.15
C GLU A 265 27.22 -0.34 -4.00
N GLY A 266 27.94 -1.35 -3.51
CA GLY A 266 27.54 -2.04 -2.30
C GLY A 266 27.51 -1.10 -1.10
N LEU A 267 26.89 -1.55 -0.02
CA LEU A 267 26.81 -0.74 1.21
C LEU A 267 28.19 -0.33 1.70
N THR A 268 28.36 0.98 1.93
CA THR A 268 29.56 1.57 2.52
C THR A 268 29.76 1.08 3.95
N ALA A 269 30.99 1.20 4.46
CA ALA A 269 31.29 0.88 5.86
C ALA A 269 30.45 1.73 6.84
N THR A 270 30.22 2.99 6.48
CA THR A 270 29.39 3.93 7.24
C THR A 270 27.93 3.48 7.28
N GLU A 271 27.32 3.13 6.14
CA GLU A 271 25.94 2.62 6.09
C GLU A 271 25.79 1.34 6.92
N LYS A 272 26.74 0.40 6.82
CA LYS A 272 26.70 -0.83 7.64
C LYS A 272 26.77 -0.54 9.13
N ARG A 273 27.59 0.43 9.55
CA ARG A 273 27.69 0.84 10.96
C ARG A 273 26.42 1.57 11.41
N ALA A 274 25.88 2.46 10.58
CA ALA A 274 24.65 3.18 10.83
C ALA A 274 23.46 2.22 10.96
N LEU A 275 23.28 1.28 10.03
CA LEU A 275 22.24 0.26 10.08
C LEU A 275 22.29 -0.57 11.38
N LYS A 276 23.49 -0.95 11.84
CA LYS A 276 23.66 -1.62 13.13
C LYS A 276 23.25 -0.73 14.30
N GLY A 277 23.67 0.54 14.29
CA GLY A 277 23.28 1.52 15.31
C GLY A 277 21.78 1.76 15.36
N THR A 278 21.14 1.95 14.21
CA THR A 278 19.69 2.10 14.09
C THR A 278 18.96 0.83 14.51
N GLY A 279 19.45 -0.35 14.15
CA GLY A 279 18.90 -1.62 14.62
C GLY A 279 18.93 -1.75 16.15
N LEU A 280 20.03 -1.35 16.79
CA LEU A 280 20.12 -1.30 18.26
C LEU A 280 19.17 -0.28 18.87
N ALA A 281 19.04 0.91 18.29
CA ALA A 281 18.09 1.92 18.75
C ALA A 281 16.64 1.45 18.62
N ALA A 282 16.29 0.80 17.51
CA ALA A 282 14.98 0.21 17.29
C ALA A 282 14.69 -0.90 18.30
N LEU A 283 15.66 -1.78 18.59
CA LEU A 283 15.53 -2.81 19.62
C LEU A 283 15.36 -2.20 21.02
N ALA A 284 16.09 -1.13 21.34
CA ALA A 284 15.93 -0.42 22.60
C ALA A 284 14.53 0.20 22.75
N LEU A 285 13.99 0.78 21.67
CA LEU A 285 12.63 1.31 21.65
C LEU A 285 11.59 0.20 21.83
N VAL A 286 11.72 -0.91 21.11
CA VAL A 286 10.84 -2.08 21.26
C VAL A 286 10.91 -2.64 22.67
N ALA A 287 12.11 -2.73 23.26
CA ALA A 287 12.27 -3.19 24.64
C ALA A 287 11.61 -2.24 25.65
N LEU A 288 11.75 -0.92 25.45
CA LEU A 288 11.10 0.09 26.29
C LEU A 288 9.57 -0.05 26.23
N VAL A 289 9.01 -0.15 25.03
CA VAL A 289 7.57 -0.35 24.82
C VAL A 289 7.12 -1.68 25.43
N ALA A 290 7.89 -2.75 25.23
CA ALA A 290 7.59 -4.05 25.82
C ALA A 290 7.57 -4.00 27.36
N VAL A 291 8.50 -3.28 28.00
CA VAL A 291 8.48 -3.07 29.45
C VAL A 291 7.26 -2.27 29.90
N MET A 292 6.74 -1.37 29.06
CA MET A 292 5.53 -0.60 29.36
C MET A 292 4.22 -1.37 29.15
N VAL A 293 4.22 -2.48 28.41
CA VAL A 293 3.00 -3.23 28.03
C VAL A 293 2.96 -4.65 28.59
N VAL A 294 4.08 -5.39 28.56
CA VAL A 294 4.14 -6.82 28.91
C VAL A 294 3.88 -7.06 30.40
N PRO A 295 4.50 -6.34 31.36
CA PRO A 295 4.23 -6.53 32.77
C PRO A 295 2.77 -6.25 33.11
N GLU A 296 2.22 -6.92 34.10
CA GLU A 296 0.87 -6.63 34.61
C GLU A 296 0.74 -5.19 35.14
N SER A 297 1.85 -4.63 35.63
CA SER A 297 1.99 -3.22 36.03
C SER A 297 2.40 -2.28 34.88
N GLY A 298 2.28 -2.72 33.63
CA GLY A 298 2.60 -1.93 32.45
C GLY A 298 1.76 -0.64 32.38
N ILE A 299 2.43 0.50 32.26
CA ILE A 299 1.80 1.84 32.23
C ILE A 299 0.84 2.00 31.04
N LEU A 300 1.11 1.30 29.94
CA LEU A 300 0.32 1.41 28.71
C LEU A 300 -0.83 0.39 28.63
N ARG A 301 -1.02 -0.46 29.65
CA ARG A 301 -2.21 -1.33 29.73
C ARG A 301 -3.46 -0.53 30.08
N ASN A 302 -4.62 -1.11 29.83
CA ASN A 302 -5.88 -0.49 30.20
C ASN A 302 -5.93 -0.29 31.73
N PRO A 303 -6.11 0.95 32.23
CA PRO A 303 -6.06 1.24 33.67
C PRO A 303 -7.14 0.56 34.50
N GLU A 304 -8.27 0.22 33.90
CA GLU A 304 -9.42 -0.37 34.59
C GLU A 304 -9.41 -1.90 34.51
N THR A 305 -9.04 -2.46 33.36
CA THR A 305 -9.11 -3.92 33.12
C THR A 305 -7.77 -4.63 33.23
N GLY A 306 -6.65 -3.90 33.16
CA GLY A 306 -5.30 -4.48 33.12
C GLY A 306 -4.99 -5.27 31.84
N LEU A 307 -5.90 -5.24 30.86
CA LEU A 307 -5.75 -5.89 29.56
C LEU A 307 -5.00 -5.00 28.56
N VAL A 308 -4.46 -5.63 27.52
CA VAL A 308 -3.87 -4.93 26.36
C VAL A 308 -4.97 -4.49 25.39
N SER A 309 -6.05 -5.25 25.27
CA SER A 309 -7.18 -4.87 24.41
C SER A 309 -7.88 -3.63 24.95
N GLY A 310 -8.11 -2.64 24.10
CA GLY A 310 -8.73 -1.37 24.49
C GLY A 310 -7.86 -0.54 25.43
N SER A 311 -6.53 -0.74 25.40
CA SER A 311 -5.57 0.07 26.12
C SER A 311 -5.13 1.29 25.29
N PRO A 312 -4.40 2.26 25.89
CA PRO A 312 -3.76 3.33 25.12
C PRO A 312 -2.67 2.86 24.15
N PHE A 313 -2.16 1.63 24.31
CA PHE A 313 -1.33 0.92 23.34
C PHE A 313 -2.21 0.18 22.33
#